data_AF-A0A7C2B903-F1
#
_entry.id   AF-A0A7C2B903-F1
#
_cell.length_a   1.000
_cell.length_b   1.000
_cell.length_c   1.000
_cell.angle_alpha   90.00
_cell.angle_beta   90.00
_cell.angle_gamma   90.00
#
_symmetry.space_group_name_H-M   'P 1'
#
loop_
_entity.id
_entity.type
_entity.pdbx_description
1 polymer ?
#
loop_
_entity_poly.entity_id
_entity_poly.type
_entity_poly.pdbx_seq_one_letter_code
_entity_poly.pdbx_strand_id
1 'polypeptide(L)'
;RVFEVDETVLKRTVGVGKVSRLDAIRYSLLGPVARASGVAIDARASERYDAYGELNFNVIVNSEGDVWARAMVRWDETLEAVRIARQVLEKLPSDGNPVPDERKLPRKFPAGEAYTRVEAPRGELTYYVVSDGKGPNPYRVKIRTPSFNNIVNSPFMFVGYSLADLPAILASLDPCISCMERVTVIDVEKGARRSIALRDLAGGE
;
A
#
# COMPACT_ATOMS: atom_id res chain seq x y z
N ARG A 1 9.60 9.28 21.57
CA ARG A 1 8.64 9.08 22.68
C ARG A 1 7.48 10.08 22.71
N VAL A 2 7.52 11.22 22.01
CA VAL A 2 6.39 12.19 22.00
C VAL A 2 5.05 11.51 21.68
N PHE A 3 4.99 10.66 20.66
CA PHE A 3 3.76 9.94 20.28
C PHE A 3 3.31 8.85 21.27
N GLU A 4 4.14 8.49 22.25
CA GLU A 4 3.83 7.47 23.26
C GLU A 4 3.35 8.09 24.58
N VAL A 5 3.72 9.34 24.87
CA VAL A 5 3.48 9.98 26.17
C VAL A 5 2.66 11.28 26.09
N ASP A 6 2.60 11.92 24.93
CA ASP A 6 1.87 13.18 24.79
C ASP A 6 0.36 12.95 24.90
N GLU A 7 -0.24 13.55 25.92
CA GLU A 7 -1.65 13.36 26.25
C GLU A 7 -2.58 13.83 25.12
N THR A 8 -2.19 14.88 24.39
CA THR A 8 -3.00 15.42 23.28
C THR A 8 -3.01 14.44 22.11
N VAL A 9 -1.85 13.88 21.75
CA VAL A 9 -1.73 12.85 20.72
C VAL A 9 -2.54 11.63 21.11
N LEU A 10 -2.34 11.10 22.32
CA LEU A 10 -3.01 9.87 22.77
C LEU A 10 -4.54 10.04 22.76
N LYS A 11 -5.06 11.16 23.27
CA LYS A 11 -6.50 11.47 23.24
C LYS A 11 -7.11 11.51 21.85
N ARG A 12 -6.33 11.84 20.82
CA ARG A 12 -6.81 11.97 19.43
C ARG A 12 -6.59 10.73 18.58
N THR A 13 -5.83 9.75 19.06
CA THR A 13 -5.37 8.63 18.23
C THR A 13 -5.66 7.26 18.83
N VAL A 14 -5.65 7.12 20.16
CA VAL A 14 -5.95 5.86 20.86
C VAL A 14 -7.47 5.65 20.88
N GLY A 15 -7.91 4.45 20.50
CA GLY A 15 -9.33 4.09 20.39
C GLY A 15 -10.08 4.73 19.23
N VAL A 16 -9.41 5.51 18.38
CA VAL A 16 -10.00 6.21 17.23
C VAL A 16 -9.83 5.40 15.94
N GLY A 17 -10.90 5.26 15.15
CA GLY A 17 -10.90 4.50 13.90
C GLY A 17 -10.41 3.07 14.09
N LYS A 18 -10.98 2.34 15.05
CA LYS A 18 -10.54 1.00 15.42
C LYS A 18 -10.92 -0.04 14.35
N VAL A 19 -9.99 -0.95 14.06
CA VAL A 19 -10.18 -2.08 13.15
C VAL A 19 -9.84 -3.37 13.88
N SER A 20 -10.79 -4.30 13.93
CA SER A 20 -10.50 -5.63 14.49
C SER A 20 -9.67 -6.45 13.52
N ARG A 21 -8.92 -7.45 14.02
CA ARG A 21 -8.22 -8.41 13.17
C ARG A 21 -9.14 -9.09 12.17
N LEU A 22 -10.36 -9.44 12.60
CA LEU A 22 -11.36 -10.07 11.74
C LEU A 22 -11.83 -9.13 10.64
N ASP A 23 -12.07 -7.86 10.94
CA ASP A 23 -12.46 -6.87 9.94
C ASP A 23 -11.32 -6.57 8.97
N ALA A 24 -10.08 -6.47 9.46
CA ALA A 24 -8.91 -6.30 8.60
C ALA A 24 -8.81 -7.42 7.54
N ILE A 25 -9.05 -8.67 7.95
CA ILE A 25 -9.08 -9.82 7.04
C ILE A 25 -10.32 -9.76 6.12
N ARG A 26 -11.51 -9.57 6.69
CA ARG A 26 -12.79 -9.54 5.96
C ARG A 26 -12.80 -8.50 4.84
N TYR A 27 -12.29 -7.30 5.13
CA TYR A 27 -12.23 -6.18 4.20
C TYR A 27 -10.93 -6.15 3.39
N SER A 28 -10.10 -7.20 3.50
CA SER A 28 -8.83 -7.34 2.77
C SER A 28 -7.92 -6.12 2.91
N LEU A 29 -7.86 -5.52 4.11
CA LEU A 29 -6.98 -4.39 4.39
C LEU A 29 -5.52 -4.84 4.31
N LEU A 30 -4.63 -3.91 3.99
CA LEU A 30 -3.24 -4.20 3.64
C LEU A 30 -2.26 -3.32 4.41
N GLY A 31 -0.99 -3.75 4.41
CA GLY A 31 0.11 -2.93 4.85
C GLY A 31 0.01 -2.54 6.33
N PRO A 32 0.37 -1.30 6.68
CA PRO A 32 0.31 -0.82 8.06
C PRO A 32 -1.09 -0.90 8.69
N VAL A 33 -2.16 -0.82 7.88
CA VAL A 33 -3.55 -0.90 8.38
C VAL A 33 -3.86 -2.32 8.89
N ALA A 34 -3.47 -3.34 8.11
CA ALA A 34 -3.62 -4.73 8.50
C ALA A 34 -2.69 -5.10 9.66
N ARG A 35 -1.43 -4.67 9.57
CA ARG A 35 -0.41 -4.94 10.58
C ARG A 35 -0.70 -4.28 11.92
N ALA A 36 -1.30 -3.09 11.96
CA ALA A 36 -1.77 -2.48 13.19
C ALA A 36 -2.96 -3.21 13.84
N SER A 37 -3.64 -4.08 13.08
CA SER A 37 -4.82 -4.85 13.50
C SER A 37 -4.48 -6.32 13.76
N GLY A 38 -3.20 -6.67 13.95
CA GLY A 38 -2.77 -8.03 14.29
C GLY A 38 -2.64 -8.98 13.10
N VAL A 39 -2.60 -8.48 11.87
CA VAL A 39 -2.41 -9.28 10.66
C VAL A 39 -0.97 -9.14 10.17
N ALA A 40 -0.15 -10.17 10.40
CA ALA A 40 1.25 -10.22 9.99
C ALA A 40 1.42 -10.47 8.48
N ILE A 41 0.90 -9.57 7.64
CA ILE A 41 1.02 -9.61 6.18
C ILE A 41 2.14 -8.68 5.70
N ASP A 42 3.07 -9.21 4.91
CA ASP A 42 4.14 -8.45 4.26
C ASP A 42 4.64 -9.21 3.02
N ALA A 43 4.59 -8.58 1.85
CA ALA A 43 5.04 -9.21 0.62
C ALA A 43 6.56 -9.45 0.59
N ARG A 44 7.37 -8.63 1.29
CA ARG A 44 8.83 -8.82 1.35
C ARG A 44 9.19 -10.13 2.05
N ALA A 45 8.43 -10.48 3.09
CA ALA A 45 8.67 -11.70 3.86
C ALA A 45 8.14 -12.96 3.14
N SER A 46 7.00 -12.83 2.45
CA SER A 46 6.33 -13.95 1.78
C SER A 46 6.86 -14.23 0.38
N GLU A 47 7.02 -13.22 -0.46
CA GLU A 47 7.51 -13.37 -1.84
C GLU A 47 9.04 -13.41 -1.92
N ARG A 48 9.74 -12.84 -0.93
CA ARG A 48 11.22 -12.80 -0.87
C ARG A 48 11.88 -12.30 -2.16
N TYR A 49 11.22 -11.38 -2.87
CA TYR A 49 11.69 -10.82 -4.14
C TYR A 49 12.96 -9.96 -3.97
N ASP A 50 13.65 -9.70 -5.09
CA ASP A 50 14.94 -9.02 -5.12
C ASP A 50 15.91 -9.62 -4.09
N ALA A 51 16.51 -8.80 -3.21
CA ALA A 51 17.41 -9.24 -2.16
C ALA A 51 16.72 -9.50 -0.80
N TYR A 52 15.38 -9.35 -0.70
CA TYR A 52 14.69 -9.53 0.59
C TYR A 52 14.80 -10.95 1.14
N GLY A 53 15.04 -11.95 0.29
CA GLY A 53 15.33 -13.32 0.71
C GLY A 53 16.67 -13.50 1.44
N GLU A 54 17.57 -12.52 1.39
CA GLU A 54 18.92 -12.56 1.96
C GLU A 54 19.09 -11.63 3.18
N LEU A 55 18.03 -10.91 3.54
CA LEU A 55 18.04 -9.89 4.60
C LEU A 55 17.23 -10.38 5.80
N ASN A 56 17.69 -10.05 7.01
CA ASN A 56 16.99 -10.40 8.23
C ASN A 56 16.19 -9.19 8.72
N PHE A 57 14.87 -9.28 8.68
CA PHE A 57 14.02 -8.22 9.20
C PHE A 57 12.76 -8.76 9.88
N ASN A 58 12.17 -7.93 10.73
CA ASN A 58 10.95 -8.24 11.46
C ASN A 58 9.73 -7.63 10.74
N VAL A 59 8.66 -8.40 10.61
CA VAL A 59 7.35 -7.85 10.23
C VAL A 59 6.74 -7.20 11.47
N ILE A 60 6.69 -5.88 11.49
CA ILE A 60 6.15 -5.09 12.61
C ILE A 60 4.63 -5.24 12.64
N VAL A 61 4.08 -5.67 13.78
CA VAL A 61 2.65 -5.89 13.97
C VAL A 61 2.25 -5.30 15.31
N ASN A 62 1.06 -4.70 15.34
CA ASN A 62 0.41 -4.28 16.57
C ASN A 62 -1.04 -4.80 16.61
N SER A 63 -1.76 -4.64 17.73
CA SER A 63 -3.06 -5.33 17.92
C SER A 63 -4.24 -4.43 18.25
N GLU A 64 -4.00 -3.16 18.56
CA GLU A 64 -5.01 -2.21 19.00
C GLU A 64 -5.89 -1.74 17.83
N GLY A 65 -5.34 -1.72 16.61
CA GLY A 65 -6.09 -1.45 15.37
C GLY A 65 -6.61 -0.03 15.23
N ASP A 66 -6.17 0.91 16.06
CA ASP A 66 -6.58 2.32 16.03
C ASP A 66 -5.59 3.20 15.24
N VAL A 67 -5.86 4.50 15.19
CA VAL A 67 -5.00 5.49 14.51
C VAL A 67 -3.59 5.47 15.12
N TRP A 68 -3.49 5.35 16.45
CA TRP A 68 -2.21 5.31 17.15
C TRP A 68 -1.39 4.08 16.74
N ALA A 69 -1.97 2.88 16.78
CA ALA A 69 -1.29 1.65 16.37
C ALA A 69 -0.80 1.73 14.91
N ARG A 70 -1.60 2.31 14.00
CA ARG A 70 -1.20 2.54 12.60
C ARG A 70 -0.04 3.52 12.45
N ALA A 71 0.07 4.51 13.34
CA ALA A 71 1.20 5.43 13.37
C ALA A 71 2.46 4.74 13.92
N MET A 72 2.32 3.97 15.00
CA MET A 72 3.44 3.26 15.63
C MET A 72 4.01 2.16 14.73
N VAL A 73 3.16 1.40 14.02
CA VAL A 73 3.64 0.42 13.02
C VAL A 73 4.53 1.09 11.97
N ARG A 74 4.14 2.27 11.47
CA ARG A 74 4.96 3.01 10.48
C ARG A 74 6.26 3.55 11.08
N TRP A 75 6.21 4.02 12.32
CA TRP A 75 7.40 4.47 13.03
C TRP A 75 8.41 3.34 13.19
N ASP A 76 7.96 2.18 13.67
CA ASP A 76 8.81 1.02 13.89
C ASP A 76 9.28 0.41 12.55
N GLU A 77 8.44 0.41 11.51
CA GLU A 77 8.85 0.05 10.15
C GLU A 77 9.94 0.98 9.60
N THR A 78 9.94 2.26 9.98
CA THR A 78 10.99 3.20 9.58
C THR A 78 12.32 2.81 10.22
N LEU A 79 12.30 2.44 11.51
CA LEU A 79 13.49 1.94 12.20
C LEU A 79 13.99 0.61 11.60
N GLU A 80 13.06 -0.29 11.27
CA GLU A 80 13.39 -1.55 10.61
C GLU A 80 13.94 -1.33 9.19
N ALA A 81 13.42 -0.36 8.45
CA ALA A 81 13.96 0.03 7.15
C ALA A 81 15.41 0.54 7.25
N VAL A 82 15.74 1.31 8.29
CA VAL A 82 17.13 1.72 8.57
C VAL A 82 18.02 0.51 8.85
N ARG A 83 17.53 -0.49 9.61
CA ARG A 83 18.25 -1.73 9.86
C ARG A 83 18.47 -2.54 8.57
N ILE A 84 17.46 -2.62 7.70
CA ILE A 84 17.58 -3.25 6.38
C ILE A 84 18.64 -2.54 5.54
N ALA A 85 18.60 -1.20 5.48
CA ALA A 85 19.58 -0.41 4.73
C ALA A 85 21.02 -0.66 5.20
N ARG A 86 21.25 -0.77 6.52
CA ARG A 86 22.58 -1.12 7.06
C ARG A 86 23.03 -2.51 6.61
N GLN A 87 22.16 -3.52 6.66
CA GLN A 87 22.49 -4.86 6.17
C GLN A 87 22.82 -4.87 4.67
N VAL A 88 22.10 -4.10 3.86
CA VAL A 88 22.38 -3.98 2.42
C VAL A 88 23.76 -3.36 2.18
N LEU A 89 24.12 -2.32 2.94
CA LEU A 89 25.45 -1.68 2.83
C LEU A 89 26.58 -2.64 3.22
N GLU A 90 26.39 -3.45 4.26
CA GLU A 90 27.38 -4.45 4.70
C GLU A 90 27.56 -5.60 3.70
N LYS A 91 26.48 -5.97 2.99
CA LYS A 91 26.45 -7.09 2.04
C LYS A 91 26.63 -6.66 0.59
N LEU A 92 26.93 -5.38 0.34
CA LEU A 92 27.03 -4.86 -1.02
C LEU A 92 28.19 -5.57 -1.74
N PRO A 93 27.95 -6.22 -2.91
CA PRO A 93 29.02 -6.86 -3.66
C PRO A 93 30.06 -5.83 -4.11
N SER A 94 31.34 -6.12 -3.85
CA SER A 94 32.46 -5.24 -4.23
C SER A 94 32.78 -5.28 -5.73
N ASP A 95 32.33 -6.32 -6.42
CA ASP A 95 32.55 -6.61 -7.83
C ASP A 95 31.29 -6.41 -8.70
N GLY A 96 30.21 -5.88 -8.10
CA GLY A 96 28.91 -5.75 -8.76
C GLY A 96 28.88 -4.68 -9.85
N ASN A 97 28.23 -4.99 -10.97
CA ASN A 97 27.75 -3.99 -11.91
C ASN A 97 26.27 -3.72 -11.57
N PRO A 98 25.94 -2.64 -10.81
CA PRO A 98 24.64 -2.48 -10.17
C PRO A 98 23.51 -2.18 -11.15
N VAL A 99 23.84 -1.79 -12.38
CA VAL A 99 22.87 -1.44 -13.42
C VAL A 99 22.98 -2.46 -14.54
N PRO A 100 21.92 -3.21 -14.85
CA PRO A 100 21.87 -4.04 -16.05
C PRO A 100 22.14 -3.19 -17.27
N ASP A 101 22.95 -3.68 -18.21
CA ASP A 101 23.16 -2.99 -19.50
C ASP A 101 21.83 -2.91 -20.25
N GLU A 102 21.23 -1.71 -20.27
CA GLU A 102 19.91 -1.46 -20.88
C GLU A 102 19.85 -1.89 -22.36
N ARG A 103 21.01 -1.94 -23.04
CA ARG A 103 21.11 -2.39 -24.44
C ARG A 103 20.80 -3.88 -24.59
N LYS A 104 20.92 -4.66 -23.51
CA LYS A 104 20.66 -6.10 -23.47
C LYS A 104 19.23 -6.43 -23.04
N LEU A 105 18.45 -5.45 -22.60
CA LEU A 105 17.06 -5.70 -22.22
C LEU A 105 16.20 -6.02 -23.46
N PRO A 106 15.33 -7.04 -23.39
CA PRO A 106 14.47 -7.40 -24.50
C PRO A 106 13.50 -6.25 -24.81
N ARG A 107 13.55 -5.72 -26.03
CA ARG A 107 12.63 -4.67 -26.52
C ARG A 107 11.26 -5.21 -26.92
N LYS A 108 11.10 -6.53 -26.90
CA LYS A 108 9.87 -7.21 -27.27
C LYS A 108 9.57 -8.26 -26.23
N PHE A 109 8.45 -8.09 -25.53
CA PHE A 109 8.01 -9.05 -24.54
C PHE A 109 7.33 -10.22 -25.25
N PRO A 110 7.47 -11.47 -24.75
CA PRO A 110 6.71 -12.60 -25.28
C PRO A 110 5.21 -12.37 -25.08
N ALA A 111 4.38 -13.07 -25.86
CA ALA A 111 2.94 -13.08 -25.62
C ALA A 111 2.66 -13.85 -24.33
N GLY A 112 1.80 -13.30 -23.47
CA GLY A 112 1.45 -13.91 -22.19
C GLY A 112 1.02 -12.90 -21.13
N GLU A 113 0.88 -13.40 -19.92
CA GLU A 113 0.52 -12.63 -18.75
C GLU A 113 1.54 -12.79 -17.63
N ALA A 114 1.73 -11.73 -16.84
CA ALA A 114 2.58 -11.72 -15.67
C ALA A 114 1.86 -11.04 -14.51
N TYR A 115 1.97 -11.66 -13.33
CA TYR A 115 1.47 -11.13 -12.08
C TYR A 115 2.64 -10.99 -11.12
N THR A 116 2.78 -9.82 -10.49
CA THR A 116 3.76 -9.63 -9.43
C THR A 116 3.17 -8.82 -8.29
N ARG A 117 3.67 -9.10 -7.10
CA ARG A 117 3.29 -8.48 -5.85
C ARG A 117 4.54 -7.95 -5.15
N VAL A 118 4.48 -6.69 -4.73
CA VAL A 118 5.54 -6.02 -3.96
C VAL A 118 4.93 -5.30 -2.75
N GLU A 119 5.73 -5.04 -1.73
CA GLU A 119 5.29 -4.28 -0.55
C GLU A 119 5.61 -2.80 -0.75
N ALA A 120 4.62 -2.00 -1.13
CA ALA A 120 4.76 -0.55 -1.06
C ALA A 120 4.63 -0.08 0.40
N PRO A 121 5.07 1.14 0.76
CA PRO A 121 4.96 1.64 2.14
C PRO A 121 3.52 1.70 2.70
N ARG A 122 2.52 1.65 1.82
CA ARG A 122 1.08 1.66 2.18
C ARG A 122 0.47 0.27 2.21
N GLY A 123 1.22 -0.75 1.82
CA GLY A 123 0.81 -2.14 1.74
C GLY A 123 1.09 -2.79 0.40
N GLU A 124 0.55 -3.99 0.26
CA GLU A 124 0.63 -4.82 -0.93
C GLU A 124 0.20 -4.08 -2.21
N LEU A 125 1.13 -3.99 -3.16
CA LEU A 125 0.95 -3.42 -4.49
C LEU A 125 1.10 -4.51 -5.54
N THR A 126 0.12 -4.60 -6.43
CA THR A 126 0.06 -5.67 -7.42
C THR A 126 0.04 -5.09 -8.84
N TYR A 127 0.86 -5.66 -9.70
CA TYR A 127 0.83 -5.42 -11.15
C TYR A 127 0.44 -6.71 -11.86
N TYR A 128 -0.60 -6.62 -12.69
CA TYR A 128 -0.98 -7.64 -13.63
C TYR A 128 -0.84 -7.08 -15.05
N VAL A 129 0.06 -7.67 -15.82
CA VAL A 129 0.45 -7.20 -17.15
C VAL A 129 0.15 -8.29 -18.18
N VAL A 130 -0.44 -7.90 -19.31
CA VAL A 130 -0.67 -8.77 -20.47
C VAL A 130 0.10 -8.20 -21.66
N SER A 131 0.82 -9.04 -22.37
CA SER A 131 1.53 -8.74 -23.62
C SER A 131 0.94 -9.57 -24.75
N ASP A 132 0.72 -8.96 -25.90
CA ASP A 132 0.28 -9.64 -27.13
C ASP A 132 1.47 -10.17 -27.97
N GLY A 133 2.70 -9.95 -27.50
CA GLY A 133 3.90 -10.40 -28.18
C GLY A 133 4.20 -9.65 -29.48
N LYS A 134 3.56 -8.51 -29.76
CA LYS A 134 3.78 -7.77 -31.01
C LYS A 134 4.84 -6.69 -30.90
N GLY A 135 5.03 -6.10 -29.72
CA GLY A 135 5.94 -4.96 -29.54
C GLY A 135 6.45 -4.74 -28.11
N PRO A 136 7.01 -3.55 -27.84
CA PRO A 136 7.52 -3.17 -26.51
C PRO A 136 6.40 -2.79 -25.54
N ASN A 137 5.21 -2.47 -26.04
CA ASN A 137 4.13 -1.94 -25.23
C ASN A 137 3.28 -3.09 -24.66
N PRO A 138 2.95 -3.07 -23.36
CA PRO A 138 2.00 -4.03 -22.81
C PRO A 138 0.62 -3.81 -23.42
N TYR A 139 -0.09 -4.89 -23.74
CA TYR A 139 -1.47 -4.85 -24.20
C TYR A 139 -2.42 -4.34 -23.08
N ARG A 140 -2.18 -4.78 -21.84
CA ARG A 140 -2.97 -4.37 -20.67
C ARG A 140 -2.10 -4.30 -19.41
N VAL A 141 -2.27 -3.25 -18.62
CA VAL A 141 -1.67 -3.15 -17.27
C VAL A 141 -2.75 -2.85 -16.23
N LYS A 142 -3.08 -3.82 -15.39
CA LYS A 142 -3.96 -3.64 -14.24
C LYS A 142 -3.12 -3.49 -12.98
N ILE A 143 -3.24 -2.34 -12.34
CA ILE A 143 -2.58 -2.03 -11.08
C ILE A 143 -3.61 -2.10 -9.96
N ARG A 144 -3.29 -2.79 -8.87
CA ARG A 144 -4.06 -2.74 -7.61
C ARG A 144 -3.18 -2.09 -6.56
N THR A 145 -3.47 -0.82 -6.30
CA THR A 145 -2.75 -0.01 -5.32
C THR A 145 -3.33 -0.21 -3.92
N PRO A 146 -2.49 -0.18 -2.88
CA PRO A 146 -2.94 -0.42 -1.51
C PRO A 146 -3.87 0.67 -0.98
N SER A 147 -3.58 1.94 -1.24
CA SER A 147 -4.42 3.06 -0.75
C SER A 147 -5.86 2.97 -1.26
N PHE A 148 -6.07 2.58 -2.53
CA PHE A 148 -7.42 2.39 -3.08
C PHE A 148 -8.18 1.27 -2.40
N ASN A 149 -7.49 0.14 -2.19
CA ASN A 149 -8.11 -0.99 -1.52
C ASN A 149 -8.46 -0.65 -0.06
N ASN A 150 -7.56 0.00 0.68
CA ASN A 150 -7.79 0.35 2.06
C ASN A 150 -8.95 1.35 2.19
N ILE A 151 -8.94 2.46 1.44
CA ILE A 151 -9.94 3.52 1.58
C ILE A 151 -11.34 3.05 1.18
N VAL A 152 -11.47 2.31 0.07
CA VAL A 152 -12.78 1.86 -0.42
C VAL A 152 -13.39 0.80 0.51
N ASN A 153 -12.57 -0.03 1.15
CA ASN A 153 -13.06 -1.11 2.01
C ASN A 153 -13.11 -0.74 3.49
N SER A 154 -12.64 0.45 3.88
CA SER A 154 -12.67 0.92 5.27
C SER A 154 -13.70 2.01 5.66
N PRO A 155 -14.82 2.28 4.93
CA PRO A 155 -15.82 3.26 5.38
C PRO A 155 -16.40 2.97 6.77
N PHE A 156 -16.44 1.71 7.18
CA PHE A 156 -16.94 1.30 8.50
C PHE A 156 -16.13 1.91 9.66
N MET A 157 -14.84 2.25 9.43
CA MET A 157 -13.97 2.85 10.44
C MET A 157 -14.44 4.24 10.89
N PHE A 158 -15.24 4.92 10.08
CA PHE A 158 -15.75 6.27 10.38
C PHE A 158 -17.05 6.25 11.20
N VAL A 159 -17.72 5.09 11.27
CA VAL A 159 -19.02 4.98 11.94
C VAL A 159 -18.82 5.02 13.46
N GLY A 160 -19.60 5.88 14.13
CA GLY A 160 -19.56 6.02 15.59
C GLY A 160 -18.54 7.03 16.12
N TYR A 161 -17.84 7.76 15.26
CA TYR A 161 -16.87 8.80 15.64
C TYR A 161 -17.37 10.21 15.33
N SER A 162 -16.75 11.20 15.97
CA SER A 162 -17.09 12.62 15.78
C SER A 162 -16.50 13.17 14.48
N LEU A 163 -17.08 14.26 13.95
CA LEU A 163 -16.54 14.96 12.76
C LEU A 163 -15.07 15.36 12.94
N ALA A 164 -14.65 15.68 14.16
CA ALA A 164 -13.28 16.07 14.47
C ALA A 164 -12.27 14.92 14.29
N ASP A 165 -12.72 13.66 14.34
CA ASP A 165 -11.86 12.47 14.26
C ASP A 165 -11.64 11.98 12.83
N LEU A 166 -12.52 12.37 11.89
CA LEU A 166 -12.42 11.99 10.48
C LEU A 166 -11.04 12.28 9.87
N PRO A 167 -10.42 13.46 10.07
CA PRO A 167 -9.09 13.73 9.54
C PRO A 167 -8.04 12.75 10.05
N ALA A 168 -8.08 12.39 11.34
CA ALA A 168 -7.12 11.46 11.93
C ALA A 168 -7.31 10.03 11.37
N ILE A 169 -8.56 9.58 11.24
CA ILE A 169 -8.91 8.28 10.65
C ILE A 169 -8.43 8.23 9.20
N LEU A 170 -8.80 9.22 8.38
CA LEU A 170 -8.45 9.28 6.97
C LEU A 170 -6.93 9.36 6.76
N ALA A 171 -6.23 10.24 7.48
CA ALA A 171 -4.78 10.38 7.37
C ALA A 171 -4.04 9.10 7.78
N SER A 172 -4.57 8.35 8.75
CA SER A 172 -3.96 7.08 9.19
C SER A 172 -3.98 5.98 8.11
N LEU A 173 -4.87 6.09 7.12
CA LEU A 173 -4.91 5.20 5.95
C LEU A 173 -3.87 5.57 4.89
N ASP A 174 -3.22 6.74 5.02
CA ASP A 174 -2.25 7.31 4.07
C ASP A 174 -2.78 7.39 2.62
N PRO A 175 -3.75 8.29 2.36
CA PRO A 175 -4.36 8.44 1.05
C PRO A 175 -3.38 9.06 0.05
N CYS A 176 -3.01 8.29 -0.96
CA CYS A 176 -2.25 8.80 -2.10
C CYS A 176 -3.22 9.17 -3.22
N ILE A 177 -3.36 10.47 -3.53
CA ILE A 177 -4.26 10.95 -4.58
C ILE A 177 -4.00 10.22 -5.90
N SER A 178 -2.74 10.12 -6.33
CA SER A 178 -2.33 9.42 -7.56
C SER A 178 -2.75 7.94 -7.61
N CYS A 179 -2.84 7.26 -6.45
CA CYS A 179 -3.35 5.88 -6.37
C CYS A 179 -4.87 5.79 -6.54
N MET A 180 -5.58 6.91 -6.32
CA MET A 180 -7.02 7.03 -6.24
C MET A 180 -7.66 7.65 -7.48
N GLU A 181 -6.89 8.14 -8.45
CA GLU A 181 -7.41 8.91 -9.63
C GLU A 181 -8.18 8.07 -10.67
N ARG A 182 -8.75 6.94 -10.26
CA ARG A 182 -9.57 6.06 -11.12
C ARG A 182 -11.04 6.32 -10.83
N VAL A 183 -11.63 7.23 -11.59
CA VAL A 183 -13.03 7.62 -11.42
C VAL A 183 -13.93 6.68 -12.22
N THR A 184 -14.89 6.07 -11.53
CA THR A 184 -16.06 5.47 -12.15
C THR A 184 -17.26 6.35 -11.84
N VAL A 185 -17.91 6.88 -12.87
CA VAL A 185 -19.19 7.57 -12.74
C VAL A 185 -20.30 6.54 -12.86
N ILE A 186 -21.20 6.55 -11.87
CA ILE A 186 -22.42 5.74 -11.86
C ILE A 186 -23.60 6.71 -11.95
N ASP A 187 -24.33 6.64 -13.06
CA ASP A 187 -25.60 7.33 -13.22
C ASP A 187 -26.67 6.50 -12.48
N VAL A 188 -27.10 7.00 -11.32
CA VAL A 188 -28.02 6.29 -10.42
C VAL A 188 -29.42 6.17 -11.02
N GLU A 189 -29.85 7.15 -11.83
CA GLU A 189 -31.16 7.15 -12.47
C GLU A 189 -31.21 6.19 -13.66
N LYS A 190 -30.14 6.13 -14.44
CA LYS A 190 -30.07 5.29 -15.66
C LYS A 190 -29.44 3.91 -15.44
N GLY A 191 -28.91 3.65 -14.24
CA GLY A 191 -28.17 2.42 -13.93
C GLY A 191 -26.90 2.23 -14.76
N ALA A 192 -26.37 3.30 -15.37
CA ALA A 192 -25.26 3.24 -16.32
C ALA A 192 -23.92 3.54 -15.63
N ARG A 193 -22.90 2.72 -15.91
CA ARG A 193 -21.54 2.87 -15.37
C ARG A 193 -20.57 3.26 -16.48
N ARG A 194 -19.82 4.35 -16.30
CA ARG A 194 -18.71 4.72 -17.19
C ARG A 194 -17.43 5.01 -16.39
N SER A 195 -16.30 4.54 -16.89
CA SER A 195 -14.99 4.95 -16.38
C SER A 195 -14.52 6.18 -17.13
N ILE A 196 -14.12 7.23 -16.42
CA ILE A 196 -13.61 8.46 -17.02
C ILE A 196 -12.30 8.87 -16.35
N ALA A 197 -11.46 9.63 -17.05
CA ALA A 197 -10.27 10.19 -16.43
C ALA A 197 -10.68 11.36 -15.52
N LEU A 198 -9.90 11.63 -14.47
CA LEU A 198 -10.19 12.74 -13.54
C LEU A 198 -10.26 14.10 -14.26
N ARG A 199 -9.41 14.30 -15.28
CA ARG A 199 -9.44 15.48 -16.18
C ARG A 199 -10.80 15.67 -16.87
N ASP A 200 -11.46 14.56 -17.24
CA ASP A 200 -12.75 14.59 -17.93
C ASP A 200 -13.89 14.90 -16.95
N LEU A 201 -13.67 14.72 -15.64
CA LEU A 201 -14.62 15.03 -14.57
C LEU A 201 -14.51 16.48 -14.08
N ALA A 202 -13.31 17.05 -14.10
CA ALA A 202 -12.99 18.37 -13.51
C ALA A 202 -13.41 19.58 -14.37
N GLY A 203 -14.17 19.37 -15.46
CA GLY A 203 -14.65 20.44 -16.33
C GLY A 203 -13.77 20.74 -17.55
N GLY A 204 -12.70 19.97 -17.78
CA GLY A 204 -11.91 20.02 -19.01
C GLY A 204 -11.30 21.39 -19.32
N GLU A 205 -10.20 21.72 -18.63
CA GLU A 205 -9.12 22.57 -19.16
C GLU A 205 -7.78 21.84 -18.97
#